data_AF-K0T007-F1
#
_entry.id   AF-K0T007-F1
#
_cell.length_a   1.000
_cell.length_b   1.000
_cell.length_c   1.000
_cell.angle_alpha   90.00
_cell.angle_beta   90.00
_cell.angle_gamma   90.00
#
_symmetry.space_group_name_H-M   'P 1'
#
loop_
_entity.id
_entity.type
_entity.pdbx_description
1 polymer ?
#
loop_
_entity_poly.entity_id
_entity_poly.type
_entity_poly.pdbx_seq_one_letter_code
_entity_poly.pdbx_strand_id
1 'polypeptide(L)'
;MPLSLPALTRASPLPLESSSGIIRVEEVGGGLDLLSPELSSSEVFFPNSMIGSKWKVQRTLKSIEGDLGQARLMWGLLGGPDERAFTSKLTEVYDVDFLKAPQGLEGSTYTYDGQQLGSAILDRRSELASRLHIRPDDITWTDLGTIQYSKPPNNEQVSLTAVKRKSEPISEQGFGSDEIFRVSSSAGGIFGDASVYRAARLRRRFRRGFDESTGRRVLDGIEIVTTHRVLDGVAGMELPTSSTKSILRLKQI
;
A
#
# COMPACT_ATOMS: atom_id res chain seq x y z
N MET A 1 -17.37 16.06 -13.87
CA MET A 1 -16.10 16.76 -14.20
C MET A 1 -14.96 15.76 -14.02
N PRO A 2 -14.03 15.61 -14.96
CA PRO A 2 -12.89 14.71 -14.76
C PRO A 2 -11.93 15.37 -13.75
N LEU A 3 -11.64 14.67 -12.66
CA LEU A 3 -10.62 15.08 -11.69
C LEU A 3 -9.25 14.93 -12.35
N SER A 4 -8.59 16.06 -12.64
CA SER A 4 -7.19 16.11 -13.08
C SER A 4 -6.28 16.05 -11.86
N LEU A 5 -5.38 15.06 -11.81
CA LEU A 5 -4.31 15.02 -10.80
C LEU A 5 -3.26 16.11 -11.11
N PRO A 6 -2.73 16.84 -10.10
CA PRO A 6 -1.69 17.84 -10.30
C PRO A 6 -0.34 17.20 -10.67
N ALA A 7 0.57 18.01 -11.23
CA ALA A 7 1.92 17.59 -11.58
C ALA A 7 2.75 17.26 -10.34
N LEU A 8 3.46 16.11 -10.38
CA LEU A 8 4.36 15.64 -9.32
C LEU A 8 5.54 16.61 -9.14
N THR A 9 5.55 17.37 -8.05
CA THR A 9 6.73 18.11 -7.59
C THR A 9 7.51 17.27 -6.60
N ARG A 10 8.81 17.10 -6.87
CA ARG A 10 9.77 16.43 -6.00
C ARG A 10 9.77 17.14 -4.64
N ALA A 11 9.40 16.44 -3.56
CA ALA A 11 9.46 17.02 -2.22
C ALA A 11 10.89 17.47 -1.91
N SER A 12 11.03 18.71 -1.43
CA SER A 12 12.29 19.18 -0.87
C SER A 12 12.61 18.35 0.37
N PRO A 13 13.86 17.87 0.54
CA PRO A 13 14.26 17.18 1.76
C PRO A 13 14.02 18.12 2.95
N LEU A 14 13.35 17.61 3.99
CA LEU A 14 13.20 18.34 5.24
C LEU A 14 14.60 18.56 5.86
N PRO A 15 14.89 19.74 6.42
CA PRO A 15 16.18 19.97 7.07
C PRO A 15 16.37 18.97 8.22
N LEU A 16 17.51 18.29 8.18
CA LEU A 16 17.98 17.34 9.18
C LEU A 16 18.53 18.09 10.38
N GLU A 17 17.65 18.52 11.30
CA GLU A 17 18.08 18.89 12.65
C GLU A 17 17.25 18.11 13.66
N SER A 18 17.89 17.12 14.32
CA SER A 18 17.40 16.66 15.60
C SER A 18 17.66 17.76 16.63
N SER A 19 16.69 18.06 17.47
CA SER A 19 16.79 19.00 18.58
C SER A 19 17.85 18.64 19.65
N SER A 20 18.64 17.58 19.43
CA SER A 20 19.65 17.07 20.34
C SER A 20 21.09 17.10 19.80
N GLY A 21 21.33 17.50 18.55
CA GLY A 21 22.70 17.62 17.99
C GLY A 21 23.48 16.30 17.94
N ILE A 22 22.82 15.14 18.07
CA ILE A 22 23.47 13.83 17.97
C ILE A 22 23.47 13.40 16.50
N ILE A 23 24.67 13.21 15.95
CA ILE A 23 24.92 12.54 14.67
C ILE A 23 24.23 11.18 14.72
N ARG A 24 23.23 10.96 13.85
CA ARG A 24 22.51 9.69 13.76
C ARG A 24 23.52 8.60 13.42
N VAL A 25 23.55 7.55 14.24
CA VAL A 25 24.38 6.39 13.96
C VAL A 25 23.72 5.66 12.79
N GLU A 26 24.26 5.81 11.58
CA GLU A 26 24.11 4.79 10.53
C GLU A 26 24.86 3.54 11.03
N GLU A 27 24.27 2.85 11.99
CA GLU A 27 24.88 1.71 12.64
C GLU A 27 24.86 0.55 11.64
N VAL A 28 26.06 0.23 11.12
CA VAL A 28 26.50 -1.06 10.56
C VAL A 28 25.36 -2.08 10.38
N GLY A 29 24.58 -1.96 9.29
CA GLY A 29 23.43 -2.85 9.13
C GLY A 29 22.41 -2.59 8.02
N GLY A 30 22.72 -1.81 6.97
CA GLY A 30 21.86 -1.71 5.78
C GLY A 30 20.41 -1.25 6.01
N GLY A 31 20.14 -0.55 7.12
CA GLY A 31 18.82 -0.07 7.48
C GLY A 31 18.25 0.93 6.47
N LEU A 32 16.91 1.01 6.38
CA LEU A 32 16.22 1.97 5.52
C LEU A 32 15.75 3.18 6.32
N ASP A 33 16.19 4.38 5.95
CA ASP A 33 15.67 5.62 6.51
C ASP A 33 14.22 5.86 6.04
N LEU A 34 13.28 5.90 6.99
CA LEU A 34 11.87 6.14 6.73
C LEU A 34 11.51 7.63 6.60
N LEU A 35 12.44 8.52 6.97
CA LEU A 35 12.23 9.97 6.92
C LEU A 35 12.66 10.58 5.59
N SER A 36 13.43 9.84 4.79
CA SER A 36 13.96 10.25 3.49
C SER A 36 13.42 9.32 2.39
N PRO A 37 12.25 9.60 1.79
CA PRO A 37 11.66 8.74 0.76
C PRO A 37 12.55 8.60 -0.49
N GLU A 38 12.80 7.36 -0.89
CA GLU A 38 13.51 7.00 -2.13
C GLU A 38 12.60 6.17 -3.03
N LEU A 39 11.77 6.85 -3.81
CA LEU A 39 10.82 6.21 -4.73
C LEU A 39 11.48 5.96 -6.09
N SER A 40 11.70 4.69 -6.44
CA SER A 40 12.10 4.30 -7.82
C SER A 40 10.92 4.26 -8.80
N SER A 41 9.69 4.41 -8.30
CA SER A 41 8.49 4.51 -9.11
C SER A 41 7.45 5.38 -8.40
N SER A 42 6.77 6.23 -9.17
CA SER A 42 5.76 7.15 -8.64
C SER A 42 4.47 6.46 -8.24
N GLU A 43 4.13 5.32 -8.86
CA GLU A 43 2.94 4.54 -8.54
C GLU A 43 3.06 3.06 -8.91
N VAL A 44 2.07 2.26 -8.49
CA VAL A 44 1.91 0.88 -8.96
C VAL A 44 1.00 0.86 -10.18
N PHE A 45 1.50 0.30 -11.28
CA PHE A 45 0.79 0.28 -12.55
C PHE A 45 0.05 -1.03 -12.80
N PHE A 46 -1.17 -0.89 -13.31
CA PHE A 46 -2.10 -1.97 -13.64
C PHE A 46 -2.47 -1.91 -15.13
N PRO A 47 -2.95 -3.02 -15.72
CA PRO A 47 -3.36 -3.04 -17.13
C PRO A 47 -4.44 -2.00 -17.46
N ASN A 48 -4.37 -1.44 -18.67
CA ASN A 48 -5.34 -0.47 -19.20
C ASN A 48 -6.80 -0.96 -19.11
N SER A 49 -7.00 -2.27 -19.24
CA SER A 49 -8.32 -2.92 -19.21
C SER A 49 -9.04 -2.84 -17.87
N MET A 50 -8.37 -2.37 -16.82
CA MET A 50 -8.97 -2.15 -15.50
C MET A 50 -9.72 -0.82 -15.39
N ILE A 51 -9.38 0.16 -16.25
CA ILE A 51 -9.94 1.51 -16.20
C ILE A 51 -11.43 1.48 -16.54
N GLY A 52 -12.22 2.26 -15.79
CA GLY A 52 -13.65 2.45 -16.08
C GLY A 52 -14.53 1.24 -15.77
N SER A 53 -14.01 0.26 -15.03
CA SER A 53 -14.77 -0.89 -14.52
C SER A 53 -14.68 -0.93 -12.99
N LYS A 54 -15.74 -1.39 -12.33
CA LYS A 54 -15.71 -1.69 -10.90
C LYS A 54 -15.16 -3.09 -10.67
N TRP A 55 -14.39 -3.25 -9.60
CA TRP A 55 -13.79 -4.51 -9.24
C TRP A 55 -14.11 -4.87 -7.79
N LYS A 56 -14.53 -6.12 -7.57
CA LYS A 56 -14.69 -6.68 -6.24
C LYS A 56 -13.47 -7.50 -5.88
N VAL A 57 -12.87 -7.21 -4.74
CA VAL A 57 -11.71 -7.91 -4.21
C VAL A 57 -12.15 -8.89 -3.13
N GLN A 58 -11.66 -10.11 -3.21
CA GLN A 58 -11.70 -11.07 -2.12
C GLN A 58 -10.27 -11.29 -1.64
N ARG A 59 -10.00 -10.98 -0.36
CA ARG A 59 -8.68 -11.13 0.26
C ARG A 59 -8.78 -12.13 1.40
N THR A 60 -8.02 -13.22 1.28
CA THR A 60 -8.01 -14.30 2.26
C THR A 60 -6.62 -14.52 2.81
N LEU A 61 -6.46 -14.33 4.12
CA LEU A 61 -5.23 -14.60 4.84
C LEU A 61 -4.97 -16.13 4.87
N LYS A 62 -3.78 -16.55 4.44
CA LYS A 62 -3.40 -17.97 4.34
C LYS A 62 -2.40 -18.41 5.39
N SER A 63 -1.41 -17.56 5.69
CA SER A 63 -0.42 -17.85 6.71
C SER A 63 0.03 -16.58 7.43
N ILE A 64 0.47 -16.76 8.66
CA ILE A 64 1.06 -15.75 9.53
C ILE A 64 2.31 -16.39 10.15
N GLU A 65 3.41 -15.67 10.13
CA GLU A 65 4.69 -16.09 10.71
C GLU A 65 5.23 -14.95 11.59
N GLY A 66 5.93 -15.29 12.68
CA GLY A 66 6.46 -14.31 13.64
C GLY A 66 5.41 -13.75 14.60
N ASP A 67 5.52 -12.48 14.93
CA ASP A 67 4.67 -11.82 15.94
C ASP A 67 3.25 -11.54 15.43
N LEU A 68 2.27 -12.28 15.96
CA LEU A 68 0.86 -12.15 15.61
C LEU A 68 0.27 -10.78 16.01
N GLY A 69 0.73 -10.18 17.09
CA GLY A 69 0.27 -8.87 17.54
C GLY A 69 0.70 -7.77 16.57
N GLN A 70 1.97 -7.81 16.12
CA GLN A 70 2.46 -6.88 15.10
C GLN A 70 1.73 -7.06 13.77
N ALA A 71 1.47 -8.31 13.37
CA ALA A 71 0.73 -8.61 12.14
C ALA A 71 -0.71 -8.06 12.18
N ARG A 72 -1.42 -8.26 13.30
CA ARG A 72 -2.80 -7.75 13.49
C ARG A 72 -2.85 -6.23 13.55
N LEU A 73 -1.95 -5.61 14.31
CA LEU A 73 -1.85 -4.17 14.38
C LEU A 73 -1.61 -3.57 12.99
N MET A 74 -0.63 -4.10 12.26
CA MET A 74 -0.32 -3.62 10.92
C MET A 74 -1.48 -3.85 9.94
N TRP A 75 -2.18 -4.98 10.03
CA TRP A 75 -3.39 -5.21 9.23
C TRP A 75 -4.42 -4.10 9.44
N GLY A 76 -4.71 -3.75 10.69
CA GLY A 76 -5.61 -2.65 11.02
C GLY A 76 -5.15 -1.30 10.48
N LEU A 77 -3.86 -0.98 10.64
CA LEU A 77 -3.27 0.28 10.15
C LEU A 77 -3.15 0.35 8.62
N LEU A 78 -3.16 -0.79 7.93
CA LEU A 78 -3.26 -0.86 6.46
C LEU A 78 -4.72 -0.91 5.97
N GLY A 79 -5.68 -0.57 6.82
CA GLY A 79 -7.11 -0.49 6.48
C GLY A 79 -7.88 -1.80 6.59
N GLY A 80 -7.32 -2.85 7.20
CA GLY A 80 -8.00 -4.12 7.42
C GLY A 80 -9.05 -4.00 8.53
N PRO A 81 -10.36 -4.16 8.23
CA PRO A 81 -11.42 -3.79 9.16
C PRO A 81 -11.68 -4.83 10.26
N ASP A 82 -11.37 -6.10 9.99
CA ASP A 82 -11.80 -7.21 10.83
C ASP A 82 -10.65 -8.13 11.20
N GLU A 83 -10.32 -8.18 12.49
CA GLU A 83 -9.27 -9.05 13.04
C GLU A 83 -9.65 -10.54 12.99
N ARG A 84 -10.92 -10.87 12.74
CA ARG A 84 -11.34 -12.27 12.48
C ARG A 84 -10.69 -12.87 11.25
N ALA A 85 -10.05 -12.06 10.39
CA ALA A 85 -9.12 -12.55 9.38
C ALA A 85 -8.02 -13.44 9.98
N PHE A 86 -7.56 -13.15 11.21
CA PHE A 86 -6.50 -13.87 11.90
C PHE A 86 -6.98 -15.03 12.77
N THR A 87 -8.25 -15.04 13.21
CA THR A 87 -8.78 -16.09 14.11
C THR A 87 -9.67 -17.08 13.37
N SER A 88 -10.53 -16.59 12.48
CA SER A 88 -11.56 -17.37 11.80
C SER A 88 -11.31 -17.51 10.30
N LYS A 89 -10.15 -17.00 9.81
CA LYS A 89 -9.81 -16.94 8.38
C LYS A 89 -10.91 -16.26 7.54
N LEU A 90 -11.57 -15.27 8.13
CA LEU A 90 -12.62 -14.53 7.46
C LEU A 90 -12.06 -13.90 6.18
N THR A 91 -12.74 -14.12 5.05
CA THR A 91 -12.40 -13.46 3.79
C THR A 91 -12.87 -12.02 3.84
N GLU A 92 -11.93 -11.09 3.71
CA GLU A 92 -12.22 -9.67 3.53
C GLU A 92 -12.75 -9.46 2.10
N VAL A 93 -13.85 -8.71 1.96
CA VAL A 93 -14.45 -8.38 0.67
C VAL A 93 -14.66 -6.88 0.58
N TYR A 94 -14.13 -6.25 -0.47
CA TYR A 94 -14.21 -4.81 -0.67
C TYR A 94 -14.21 -4.48 -2.17
N ASP A 95 -14.65 -3.28 -2.51
CA ASP A 95 -14.65 -2.77 -3.87
C ASP A 95 -13.44 -1.87 -4.12
N VAL A 96 -12.93 -1.89 -5.35
CA VAL A 96 -11.83 -1.03 -5.80
C VAL A 96 -12.11 -0.47 -7.19
N ASP A 97 -11.58 0.72 -7.43
CA ASP A 97 -11.63 1.43 -8.69
C ASP A 97 -10.21 1.71 -9.21
N PHE A 98 -10.09 1.81 -10.53
CA PHE A 98 -8.83 2.09 -11.20
C PHE A 98 -8.93 3.36 -12.04
N LEU A 99 -7.96 4.25 -11.88
CA LEU A 99 -7.85 5.52 -12.58
C LEU A 99 -6.84 5.39 -13.71
N LYS A 100 -6.99 6.24 -14.73
CA LYS A 100 -5.96 6.38 -15.77
C LYS A 100 -4.70 6.97 -15.15
N ALA A 101 -3.54 6.36 -15.41
CA ALA A 101 -2.27 6.93 -14.98
C ALA A 101 -2.04 8.32 -15.61
N PRO A 102 -1.50 9.30 -14.86
CA PRO A 102 -1.11 10.59 -15.43
C PRO A 102 -0.10 10.43 -16.56
N GLN A 103 -0.25 11.24 -17.60
CA GLN A 103 0.68 11.24 -18.74
C GLN A 103 2.06 11.74 -18.30
N GLY A 104 3.12 11.17 -18.88
CA GLY A 104 4.50 11.59 -18.62
C GLY A 104 5.14 10.96 -17.38
N LEU A 105 4.43 10.12 -16.63
CA LEU A 105 5.04 9.34 -15.55
C LEU A 105 5.78 8.13 -16.12
N GLU A 106 6.95 7.84 -15.57
CA GLU A 106 7.66 6.60 -15.86
C GLU A 106 6.78 5.40 -15.49
N GLY A 107 6.57 4.48 -16.44
CA GLY A 107 5.63 3.35 -16.28
C GLY A 107 4.16 3.66 -16.58
N SER A 108 3.80 4.90 -16.94
CA SER A 108 2.43 5.27 -17.36
C SER A 108 1.99 4.65 -18.69
N THR A 109 2.90 4.01 -19.42
CA THR A 109 2.59 3.22 -20.61
C THR A 109 3.33 1.88 -20.58
N TYR A 110 2.78 0.88 -21.26
CA TYR A 110 3.40 -0.43 -21.44
C TYR A 110 3.08 -0.99 -22.82
N THR A 111 3.92 -1.90 -23.32
CA THR A 111 3.70 -2.57 -24.61
C THR A 111 2.97 -3.88 -24.40
N TYR A 112 1.90 -4.09 -25.18
CA TYR A 112 1.09 -5.30 -25.18
C TYR A 112 0.73 -5.68 -26.61
N ASP A 113 1.06 -6.89 -27.05
CA ASP A 113 0.83 -7.34 -28.43
C ASP A 113 1.30 -6.34 -29.51
N GLY A 114 2.48 -5.74 -29.28
CA GLY A 114 3.08 -4.74 -30.18
C GLY A 114 2.42 -3.36 -30.14
N GLN A 115 1.38 -3.15 -29.32
CA GLN A 115 0.72 -1.85 -29.14
C GLN A 115 1.16 -1.19 -27.84
N GLN A 116 1.38 0.12 -27.87
CA GLN A 116 1.64 0.92 -26.67
C GLN A 116 0.29 1.32 -26.02
N LEU A 117 0.06 0.85 -24.80
CA LEU A 117 -1.15 1.12 -24.03
C LEU A 117 -0.83 2.00 -22.82
N GLY A 118 -1.81 2.77 -22.36
CA GLY A 118 -1.72 3.49 -21.09
C GLY A 118 -1.89 2.56 -19.89
N SER A 119 -1.26 2.87 -18.78
CA SER A 119 -1.40 2.13 -17.52
C SER A 119 -2.56 2.68 -16.70
N ALA A 120 -3.10 1.83 -15.82
CA ALA A 120 -4.02 2.21 -14.76
C ALA A 120 -3.28 2.32 -13.42
N ILE A 121 -3.84 3.08 -12.48
CA ILE A 121 -3.40 3.12 -11.07
C ILE A 121 -4.59 2.79 -10.18
N LEU A 122 -4.31 2.14 -9.05
CA LEU A 122 -5.35 1.84 -8.05
C LEU A 122 -5.77 3.14 -7.36
N ASP A 123 -7.08 3.40 -7.30
CA ASP A 123 -7.61 4.46 -6.44
C ASP A 123 -7.56 4.00 -4.98
N ARG A 124 -6.43 4.29 -4.33
CA ARG A 124 -6.20 3.90 -2.92
C ARG A 124 -7.20 4.57 -1.97
N ARG A 125 -7.77 5.72 -2.34
CA ARG A 125 -8.82 6.39 -1.56
C ARG A 125 -10.08 5.55 -1.55
N SER A 126 -10.52 5.12 -2.74
CA SER A 126 -11.71 4.27 -2.90
C SER A 126 -11.50 2.87 -2.29
N GLU A 127 -10.30 2.28 -2.43
CA GLU A 127 -9.94 1.02 -1.76
C GLU A 127 -10.10 1.13 -0.23
N LEU A 128 -9.43 2.10 0.40
CA LEU A 128 -9.46 2.25 1.85
C LEU A 128 -10.86 2.61 2.35
N ALA A 129 -11.60 3.46 1.63
CA ALA A 129 -12.98 3.80 1.98
C ALA A 129 -13.87 2.56 2.00
N SER A 130 -13.77 1.70 0.98
CA SER A 130 -14.54 0.46 0.92
C SER A 130 -14.17 -0.50 2.04
N ARG A 131 -12.88 -0.60 2.39
CA ARG A 131 -12.41 -1.52 3.44
C ARG A 131 -12.80 -1.04 4.84
N LEU A 132 -12.70 0.26 5.11
CA LEU A 132 -12.99 0.86 6.41
C LEU A 132 -14.47 1.22 6.61
N HIS A 133 -15.29 1.11 5.56
CA HIS A 133 -16.69 1.55 5.56
C HIS A 133 -16.86 3.05 5.92
N ILE A 134 -15.96 3.88 5.41
CA ILE A 134 -15.98 5.35 5.57
C ILE A 134 -16.18 6.04 4.21
N ARG A 135 -16.38 7.36 4.20
CA ARG A 135 -16.52 8.09 2.93
C ARG A 135 -15.14 8.31 2.32
N PRO A 136 -14.99 8.21 0.98
CA PRO A 136 -13.73 8.56 0.32
C PRO A 136 -13.24 9.98 0.62
N ASP A 137 -14.13 10.91 0.94
CA ASP A 137 -13.77 12.29 1.30
C ASP A 137 -13.16 12.42 2.70
N ASP A 138 -13.27 11.37 3.54
CA ASP A 138 -12.62 11.29 4.86
C ASP A 138 -11.16 10.80 4.74
N ILE A 139 -10.67 10.57 3.51
CA ILE A 139 -9.33 10.06 3.22
C ILE A 139 -8.60 11.08 2.36
N THR A 140 -7.50 11.60 2.88
CA THR A 140 -6.60 12.50 2.14
C THR A 140 -5.54 11.67 1.45
N TRP A 141 -5.43 11.78 0.13
CA TRP A 141 -4.34 11.20 -0.65
C TRP A 141 -3.56 12.33 -1.32
N THR A 142 -2.27 12.46 -0.98
CA THR A 142 -1.41 13.51 -1.51
C THR A 142 -0.50 12.99 -2.62
N ASP A 143 -0.02 13.90 -3.45
CA ASP A 143 0.86 13.62 -4.59
C ASP A 143 2.19 12.96 -4.18
N LEU A 144 2.58 13.07 -2.91
CA LEU A 144 3.79 12.45 -2.34
C LEU A 144 3.59 10.97 -1.97
N GLY A 145 2.53 10.32 -2.46
CA GLY A 145 2.21 8.93 -2.13
C GLY A 145 1.90 8.72 -0.65
N THR A 146 1.41 9.78 0.02
CA THR A 146 0.96 9.71 1.41
C THR A 146 -0.56 9.66 1.47
N ILE A 147 -1.08 8.75 2.28
CA ILE A 147 -2.50 8.61 2.56
C ILE A 147 -2.74 8.84 4.04
N GLN A 148 -3.70 9.69 4.37
CA GLN A 148 -4.08 10.00 5.74
C GLN A 148 -5.57 9.72 5.93
N TYR A 149 -5.92 9.10 7.05
CA TYR A 149 -7.30 8.79 7.39
C TYR A 149 -7.47 8.60 8.90
N SER A 150 -8.72 8.69 9.36
CA SER A 150 -9.10 8.36 10.73
C SER A 150 -9.65 6.93 10.77
N LYS A 151 -9.01 6.03 11.51
CA LYS A 151 -9.41 4.62 11.61
C LYS A 151 -10.57 4.45 12.59
N PRO A 152 -11.75 3.95 12.15
CA PRO A 152 -12.85 3.59 13.05
C PRO A 152 -12.50 2.37 13.93
N PRO A 153 -13.19 2.18 15.07
CA PRO A 153 -14.17 3.10 15.67
C PRO A 153 -13.52 4.21 16.52
N ASN A 154 -12.21 4.13 16.78
CA ASN A 154 -11.54 4.98 17.77
C ASN A 154 -11.04 6.32 17.20
N ASN A 155 -11.28 6.59 15.91
CA ASN A 155 -10.78 7.77 15.20
C ASN A 155 -9.25 7.97 15.33
N GLU A 156 -8.51 6.87 15.39
CA GLU A 156 -7.06 6.90 15.42
C GLU A 156 -6.54 7.50 14.10
N GLN A 157 -5.74 8.56 14.18
CA GLN A 157 -5.12 9.16 13.00
C GLN A 157 -4.03 8.24 12.48
N VAL A 158 -4.12 7.87 11.20
CA VAL A 158 -3.14 7.02 10.52
C VAL A 158 -2.62 7.74 9.29
N SER A 159 -1.31 7.72 9.10
CA SER A 159 -0.64 8.20 7.89
C SER A 159 0.23 7.10 7.28
N LEU A 160 -0.03 6.73 6.04
CA LEU A 160 0.71 5.77 5.25
C LEU A 160 1.53 6.51 4.20
N THR A 161 2.84 6.57 4.34
CA THR A 161 3.74 7.18 3.35
C THR A 161 4.58 6.11 2.68
N ALA A 162 4.46 5.95 1.37
CA ALA A 162 5.40 5.12 0.63
C ALA A 162 6.80 5.76 0.69
N VAL A 163 7.78 5.02 1.23
CA VAL A 163 9.18 5.47 1.34
C VAL A 163 10.10 4.76 0.36
N LYS A 164 9.69 3.58 -0.12
CA LYS A 164 10.33 2.87 -1.22
C LYS A 164 9.27 2.20 -2.05
N ARG A 165 9.39 2.28 -3.37
CA ARG A 165 8.47 1.61 -4.30
C ARG A 165 9.22 1.11 -5.51
N LYS A 166 8.99 -0.14 -5.86
CA LYS A 166 9.37 -0.77 -7.12
C LYS A 166 8.13 -1.39 -7.76
N SER A 167 7.90 -1.11 -9.04
CA SER A 167 6.83 -1.73 -9.83
C SER A 167 7.44 -2.75 -10.79
N GLU A 168 6.85 -3.94 -10.87
CA GLU A 168 7.14 -4.91 -11.94
C GLU A 168 6.33 -4.51 -13.18
N PRO A 169 6.97 -4.41 -14.37
CA PRO A 169 6.26 -4.06 -15.60
C PRO A 169 5.14 -5.05 -15.94
N ILE A 170 4.12 -4.56 -16.64
CA ILE A 170 2.99 -5.39 -17.09
C ILE A 170 3.46 -6.32 -18.21
N SER A 171 3.29 -7.63 -17.99
CA SER A 171 3.69 -8.67 -18.94
C SER A 171 2.69 -9.82 -19.00
N GLU A 172 2.93 -10.76 -19.92
CA GLU A 172 2.19 -12.03 -19.98
C GLU A 172 2.37 -12.88 -18.72
N GLN A 173 3.56 -12.84 -18.09
CA GLN A 173 3.87 -13.59 -16.88
C GLN A 173 3.27 -12.98 -15.60
N GLY A 174 2.60 -11.83 -15.72
CA GLY A 174 2.02 -11.09 -14.62
C GLY A 174 2.68 -9.74 -14.40
N PHE A 175 2.35 -9.13 -13.26
CA PHE A 175 2.85 -7.82 -12.84
C PHE A 175 2.71 -7.69 -11.32
N GLY A 176 3.24 -6.63 -10.72
CA GLY A 176 3.25 -6.51 -9.27
C GLY A 176 3.97 -5.29 -8.74
N SER A 177 4.09 -5.24 -7.42
CA SER A 177 4.81 -4.19 -6.72
C SER A 177 5.52 -4.70 -5.47
N ASP A 178 6.51 -3.93 -5.07
CA ASP A 178 7.22 -4.06 -3.80
C ASP A 178 7.33 -2.66 -3.19
N GLU A 179 6.50 -2.40 -2.18
CA GLU A 179 6.34 -1.11 -1.54
C GLU A 179 6.76 -1.22 -0.08
N ILE A 180 7.47 -0.22 0.43
CA ILE A 180 7.73 -0.04 1.85
C ILE A 180 7.01 1.22 2.29
N PHE A 181 6.18 1.08 3.31
CA PHE A 181 5.43 2.16 3.92
C PHE A 181 5.99 2.49 5.28
N ARG A 182 6.21 3.79 5.50
CA ARG A 182 6.22 4.36 6.84
C ARG A 182 4.77 4.54 7.27
N VAL A 183 4.42 3.93 8.38
CA VAL A 183 3.11 4.04 9.02
C VAL A 183 3.26 4.87 10.28
N SER A 184 2.60 6.02 10.33
CA SER A 184 2.47 6.83 11.54
C SER A 184 1.08 6.60 12.12
N SER A 185 1.01 6.32 13.42
CA SER A 185 -0.25 6.22 14.16
C SER A 185 -0.08 6.75 15.58
N SER A 186 -1.18 6.96 16.30
CA SER A 186 -1.11 7.33 17.72
C SER A 186 -0.48 6.19 18.54
N ALA A 187 0.31 6.52 19.56
CA ALA A 187 0.92 5.51 20.44
C ALA A 187 -0.12 4.67 21.23
N GLY A 188 -1.34 5.18 21.41
CA GLY A 188 -2.36 4.60 22.28
C GLY A 188 -1.97 4.74 23.76
N GLY A 189 -2.68 5.56 24.53
CA GLY A 189 -2.40 5.78 25.95
C GLY A 189 -2.95 7.11 26.46
N ILE A 190 -2.92 7.29 27.79
CA ILE A 190 -3.47 8.48 28.49
C ILE A 190 -2.71 9.77 28.13
N PHE A 191 -1.49 9.65 27.59
CA PHE A 191 -0.63 10.76 27.14
C PHE A 191 -0.63 10.88 25.61
N GLY A 192 -1.83 11.10 25.05
CA GLY A 192 -2.24 10.88 23.65
C GLY A 192 -1.55 11.66 22.52
N ASP A 193 -0.39 12.28 22.73
CA ASP A 193 0.23 13.18 21.75
C ASP A 193 1.47 12.60 21.04
N ALA A 194 1.96 11.42 21.45
CA ALA A 194 3.11 10.78 20.82
C ALA A 194 2.71 9.98 19.57
N SER A 195 3.30 10.29 18.43
CA SER A 195 3.20 9.49 17.20
C SER A 195 4.26 8.38 17.18
N VAL A 196 3.87 7.19 16.70
CA VAL A 196 4.78 6.04 16.55
C VAL A 196 4.99 5.76 15.08
N TYR A 197 6.25 5.65 14.68
CA TYR A 197 6.61 5.18 13.34
C TYR A 197 6.78 3.66 13.31
N ARG A 198 6.17 3.06 12.30
CA ARG A 198 6.27 1.64 11.98
C ARG A 198 6.64 1.47 10.51
N ALA A 199 7.23 0.35 10.16
CA ALA A 199 7.56 0.01 8.79
C ALA A 199 6.82 -1.26 8.37
N ALA A 200 6.18 -1.20 7.20
CA ALA A 200 5.53 -2.33 6.56
C ALA A 200 6.03 -2.46 5.13
N ARG A 201 6.46 -3.65 4.71
CA ARG A 201 6.73 -3.96 3.31
C ARG A 201 5.57 -4.75 2.75
N LEU A 202 4.98 -4.25 1.68
CA LEU A 202 3.87 -4.84 0.95
C LEU A 202 4.36 -5.29 -0.42
N ARG A 203 4.40 -6.61 -0.64
CA ARG A 203 4.71 -7.21 -1.93
C ARG A 203 3.45 -7.81 -2.52
N ARG A 204 3.11 -7.42 -3.74
CA ARG A 204 1.96 -7.95 -4.47
C ARG A 204 2.41 -8.45 -5.84
N ARG A 205 1.92 -9.62 -6.25
CA ARG A 205 2.08 -10.11 -7.62
C ARG A 205 0.74 -10.63 -8.12
N PHE A 206 0.38 -10.24 -9.34
CA PHE A 206 -0.89 -10.55 -9.98
C PHE A 206 -0.69 -11.31 -11.28
N ARG A 207 -1.67 -12.14 -11.62
CA ARG A 207 -1.83 -12.81 -12.91
C ARG A 207 -3.22 -12.54 -13.45
N ARG A 208 -3.29 -12.41 -14.78
CA ARG A 208 -4.54 -12.18 -15.51
C ARG A 208 -5.23 -13.51 -15.76
N GLY A 209 -6.56 -13.51 -15.69
CA GLY A 209 -7.38 -14.65 -16.00
C GLY A 209 -8.80 -14.25 -16.36
N PHE A 210 -9.64 -15.26 -16.57
CA PHE A 210 -11.06 -15.11 -16.81
C PHE A 210 -11.83 -16.03 -15.86
N ASP A 211 -12.98 -15.58 -15.38
CA ASP A 211 -13.92 -16.44 -14.70
C ASP A 211 -14.63 -17.29 -15.77
N GLU A 212 -14.40 -18.61 -15.74
CA GLU A 212 -14.92 -19.54 -16.74
C GLU A 212 -16.45 -19.52 -16.84
N SER A 213 -17.13 -19.24 -15.73
CA SER A 213 -18.60 -19.27 -15.68
C SER A 213 -19.24 -18.00 -16.25
N THR A 214 -18.61 -16.85 -16.06
CA THR A 214 -19.18 -15.56 -16.47
C THR A 214 -18.46 -14.91 -17.64
N GLY A 215 -17.31 -15.45 -18.07
CA GLY A 215 -16.41 -14.85 -19.06
C GLY A 215 -15.80 -13.51 -18.63
N ARG A 216 -15.96 -13.13 -17.36
CA ARG A 216 -15.52 -11.82 -16.83
C ARG A 216 -14.05 -11.87 -16.50
N ARG A 217 -13.39 -10.71 -16.58
CA ARG A 217 -11.97 -10.60 -16.25
C ARG A 217 -11.73 -10.83 -14.76
N VAL A 218 -10.64 -11.50 -14.46
CA VAL A 218 -10.16 -11.77 -13.11
C VAL A 218 -8.68 -11.41 -12.99
N LEU A 219 -8.29 -10.89 -11.83
CA LEU A 219 -6.90 -10.89 -11.40
C LEU A 219 -6.75 -11.76 -10.16
N ASP A 220 -5.92 -12.79 -10.26
CA ASP A 220 -5.50 -13.59 -9.11
C ASP A 220 -4.16 -13.04 -8.60
N GLY A 221 -4.07 -12.80 -7.31
CA GLY A 221 -2.94 -12.16 -6.68
C GLY A 221 -2.43 -12.89 -5.44
N ILE A 222 -1.14 -12.74 -5.18
CA ILE A 222 -0.51 -13.07 -3.91
C ILE A 222 -0.04 -11.77 -3.30
N GLU A 223 -0.32 -11.59 -2.02
CA GLU A 223 0.16 -10.48 -1.22
C GLU A 223 0.97 -11.00 -0.05
N ILE A 224 2.12 -10.38 0.21
CA ILE A 224 2.95 -10.62 1.39
C ILE A 224 3.16 -9.28 2.09
N VAL A 225 2.74 -9.18 3.35
CA VAL A 225 3.01 -8.03 4.21
C VAL A 225 4.01 -8.44 5.28
N THR A 226 5.15 -7.77 5.37
CA THR A 226 6.09 -7.94 6.48
C THR A 226 6.20 -6.68 7.33
N THR A 227 6.34 -6.84 8.63
CA THR A 227 6.58 -5.73 9.58
C THR A 227 8.04 -5.70 9.99
N HIS A 228 8.57 -4.52 10.29
CA HIS A 228 9.97 -4.35 10.64
C HIS A 228 10.13 -3.52 11.91
N ARG A 229 11.21 -3.78 12.66
CA ARG A 229 11.59 -2.96 13.81
C ARG A 229 12.08 -1.60 13.31
N VAL A 230 11.63 -0.55 13.97
CA VAL A 230 12.05 0.83 13.71
C VAL A 230 12.73 1.39 14.95
N LEU A 231 13.91 1.98 14.77
CA LEU A 231 14.65 2.70 15.81
C LEU A 231 15.08 4.04 15.22
N ASP A 232 14.72 5.14 15.88
CA ASP A 232 15.08 6.51 15.48
C ASP A 232 14.79 6.85 14.00
N GLY A 233 13.69 6.32 13.47
CA GLY A 233 13.25 6.52 12.08
C GLY A 233 13.89 5.58 11.06
N VAL A 234 14.79 4.68 11.47
CA VAL A 234 15.45 3.70 10.60
C VAL A 234 14.81 2.32 10.79
N ALA A 235 14.42 1.67 9.69
CA ALA A 235 13.87 0.32 9.69
C ALA A 235 14.92 -0.75 9.39
N GLY A 236 15.00 -1.77 10.23
CA GLY A 236 15.82 -2.97 9.97
C GLY A 236 15.14 -3.89 8.95
N MET A 237 15.54 -3.81 7.68
CA MET A 237 14.85 -4.51 6.57
C MET A 237 15.24 -5.99 6.41
N GLU A 238 16.33 -6.42 7.03
CA GLU A 238 16.89 -7.77 6.86
C GLU A 238 16.04 -8.86 7.54
N LEU A 239 15.50 -8.58 8.73
CA LEU A 239 14.73 -9.55 9.52
C LEU A 239 13.34 -8.97 9.86
N PRO A 240 12.27 -9.52 9.26
CA PRO A 240 10.92 -9.07 9.59
C PRO A 240 10.52 -9.55 10.98
N THR A 241 9.76 -8.72 11.70
CA THR A 241 9.17 -9.09 13.01
C THR A 241 7.93 -9.97 12.84
N SER A 242 7.20 -9.81 11.74
CA SER A 242 6.10 -10.68 11.34
C SER A 242 5.94 -10.69 9.82
N SER A 243 5.29 -11.73 9.31
CA SER A 243 4.94 -11.89 7.91
C SER A 243 3.52 -12.43 7.79
N THR A 244 2.73 -11.87 6.88
CA THR A 244 1.42 -12.38 6.52
C THR A 244 1.35 -12.63 5.02
N LYS A 245 0.73 -13.74 4.62
CA LYS A 245 0.50 -14.07 3.22
C LYS A 245 -0.99 -14.14 2.95
N SER A 246 -1.46 -13.36 1.99
CA SER A 246 -2.84 -13.35 1.54
C SER A 246 -2.96 -13.76 0.07
N ILE A 247 -4.08 -14.40 -0.27
CA ILE A 247 -4.51 -14.59 -1.65
C ILE A 247 -5.57 -13.55 -1.96
N LEU A 248 -5.39 -12.86 -3.09
CA LEU A 248 -6.30 -11.86 -3.63
C LEU A 248 -6.99 -12.45 -4.85
N ARG A 249 -8.29 -12.21 -5.00
CA ARG A 249 -9.01 -12.42 -6.25
C ARG A 249 -9.86 -11.20 -6.55
N LEU A 250 -9.54 -10.51 -7.63
CA LEU A 250 -10.29 -9.35 -8.11
C LEU A 250 -11.19 -9.82 -9.25
N LYS A 251 -12.50 -9.58 -9.14
CA LYS A 251 -13.48 -9.89 -10.18
C LYS A 251 -14.10 -8.61 -10.70
N GLN A 252 -14.19 -8.48 -12.03
CA GLN A 252 -14.92 -7.39 -12.66
C GLN A 252 -16.42 -7.51 -12.35
N ILE A 253 -17.06 -6.42 -11.93
CA ILE A 253 -18.49 -6.33 -11.60
C ILE A 253 -19.29 -5.89 -12.82
#